data_AF-A0A7J0D601-F1
#
_entry.id   AF-A0A7J0D601-F1
#
_cell.length_a   1.000
_cell.length_b   1.000
_cell.length_c   1.000
_cell.angle_alpha   90.00
_cell.angle_beta   90.00
_cell.angle_gamma   90.00
#
_symmetry.space_group_name_H-M   'P 1'
#
loop_
_entity.id
_entity.type
_entity.pdbx_description
1 polymer ?
#
loop_
_entity_poly.entity_id
_entity_poly.type
_entity_poly.pdbx_seq_one_letter_code
_entity_poly.pdbx_strand_id
1 'polypeptide(L)'
;MGLAGSTAKAARMATKTPAHLMLFDIVFLDAHDLTRSPYAERRTTLESPVLAGAAWSAPAAFSGHGQQALDMTRTAGLEGLLAKRLTSLDEPSVRSRVWIKIWHVRTEDIVGGWLAGRPRPAHLTARRSPHGPTRPRRTAPLRRQRRYRP
;
A
#
# COMPACT_ATOMS: atom_id res chain seq x y z
N MET A 1 5.55 -14.60 0.48
CA MET A 1 4.98 -14.97 1.80
C MET A 1 4.55 -13.71 2.55
N GLY A 2 3.31 -13.27 2.31
CA GLY A 2 2.74 -12.05 2.87
C GLY A 2 2.31 -12.20 4.33
N LEU A 3 1.98 -11.08 4.96
CA LEU A 3 1.49 -11.02 6.34
C LEU A 3 0.17 -11.79 6.56
N ALA A 4 -0.56 -12.09 5.48
CA ALA A 4 -1.81 -12.84 5.50
C ALA A 4 -1.67 -14.28 6.04
N GLY A 5 -0.49 -14.90 5.93
CA GLY A 5 -0.27 -16.29 6.39
C GLY A 5 0.19 -16.41 7.85
N SER A 6 0.40 -15.31 8.57
CA SER A 6 0.85 -15.35 9.97
C SER A 6 0.36 -14.12 10.74
N THR A 7 -0.69 -14.32 11.52
CA THR A 7 -1.29 -13.31 12.40
C THR A 7 -0.29 -12.73 13.40
N ALA A 8 0.58 -13.57 13.98
CA ALA A 8 1.64 -13.14 14.89
C ALA A 8 2.66 -12.21 14.19
N LYS A 9 3.04 -12.52 12.94
CA LYS A 9 3.92 -11.65 12.15
C LYS A 9 3.21 -10.35 11.78
N ALA A 10 1.93 -10.39 11.42
CA ALA A 10 1.11 -9.22 11.13
C ALA A 10 1.01 -8.29 12.35
N ALA A 11 0.68 -8.81 13.52
CA ALA A 11 0.61 -8.05 14.77
C ALA A 11 1.96 -7.39 15.11
N ARG A 12 3.06 -8.13 15.00
CA ARG A 12 4.40 -7.58 15.20
C ARG A 12 4.77 -6.51 14.17
N MET A 13 4.31 -6.63 12.92
CA MET A 13 4.56 -5.60 11.91
C MET A 13 3.68 -4.37 12.12
N ALA A 14 2.44 -4.53 12.59
CA ALA A 14 1.54 -3.43 12.89
C ALA A 14 2.11 -2.52 13.99
N THR A 15 2.83 -3.07 14.98
CA THR A 15 3.53 -2.24 15.99
C THR A 15 4.78 -1.55 15.43
N LYS A 16 5.48 -2.19 14.48
CA LYS A 16 6.74 -1.69 13.94
C LYS A 16 6.57 -0.70 12.78
N THR A 17 5.49 -0.85 12.03
CA THR A 17 5.13 -0.04 10.87
C THR A 17 3.61 0.03 10.84
N PRO A 18 3.01 0.95 11.62
CA PRO A 18 1.57 1.11 11.67
C PRO A 18 1.00 1.42 10.29
N ALA A 19 -0.13 0.80 9.96
CA ALA A 19 -0.88 1.06 8.74
C ALA A 19 -2.29 1.48 9.12
N HIS A 20 -2.83 2.43 8.38
CA HIS A 20 -4.20 2.91 8.53
C HIS A 20 -4.97 2.65 7.24
N LEU A 21 -6.13 2.02 7.32
CA LEU A 21 -6.92 1.67 6.15
C LEU A 21 -7.95 2.77 5.85
N MET A 22 -7.84 3.41 4.69
CA MET A 22 -8.84 4.38 4.22
C MET A 22 -9.85 3.69 3.30
N LEU A 23 -11.06 3.47 3.80
CA LEU A 23 -12.15 2.83 3.07
C LEU A 23 -12.88 3.86 2.19
N PHE A 24 -13.09 3.54 0.92
CA PHE A 24 -13.71 4.46 -0.05
C PHE A 24 -14.95 3.90 -0.75
N ASP A 25 -15.27 2.62 -0.54
CA ASP A 25 -16.49 1.96 -1.01
C ASP A 25 -16.80 0.75 -0.12
N ILE A 26 -18.04 0.27 -0.18
CA ILE A 26 -18.50 -0.95 0.45
C ILE A 26 -19.41 -1.71 -0.51
N VAL A 27 -19.03 -2.94 -0.85
CA VAL A 27 -19.74 -3.76 -1.85
C VAL A 27 -20.36 -5.01 -1.23
N PHE A 28 -20.06 -5.28 0.03
CA PHE A 28 -20.60 -6.40 0.78
C PHE A 28 -20.60 -6.08 2.27
N LEU A 29 -21.71 -6.35 2.96
CA LEU A 29 -21.84 -6.15 4.41
C LEU A 29 -22.86 -7.14 4.97
N ASP A 30 -22.55 -7.81 6.09
CA ASP A 30 -23.49 -8.69 6.81
C ASP A 30 -24.26 -9.67 5.91
N ALA A 31 -23.55 -10.38 5.04
CA ALA A 31 -24.10 -11.31 4.04
C ALA A 31 -24.94 -10.68 2.91
N HIS A 32 -24.99 -9.36 2.81
CA HIS A 32 -25.68 -8.63 1.74
C HIS A 32 -24.69 -8.18 0.68
N ASP A 33 -24.99 -8.52 -0.58
CA ASP A 33 -24.31 -8.02 -1.76
C ASP A 33 -24.85 -6.62 -2.12
N LEU A 34 -23.97 -5.62 -2.13
CA LEU A 34 -24.27 -4.23 -2.45
C LEU A 34 -23.74 -3.82 -3.84
N THR A 35 -23.20 -4.75 -4.63
CA THR A 35 -22.64 -4.43 -5.97
C THR A 35 -23.69 -3.80 -6.89
N ARG A 36 -24.95 -4.21 -6.73
CA ARG A 36 -26.11 -3.68 -7.47
C ARG A 36 -26.77 -2.45 -6.84
N SER A 37 -26.26 -1.97 -5.70
CA SER A 37 -26.72 -0.72 -5.09
C SER A 37 -26.00 0.48 -5.72
N PRO A 38 -26.70 1.61 -5.98
CA PRO A 38 -26.08 2.87 -6.36
C PRO A 38 -24.97 3.31 -5.39
N TYR A 39 -23.92 3.95 -5.91
CA TYR A 39 -22.80 4.45 -5.08
C TYR A 39 -23.26 5.34 -3.92
N ALA A 40 -24.31 6.16 -4.11
CA ALA A 40 -24.86 6.98 -3.03
C ALA A 40 -25.33 6.14 -1.82
N GLU A 41 -26.03 5.02 -2.07
CA GLU A 41 -26.50 4.12 -1.02
C GLU A 41 -25.33 3.42 -0.33
N ARG A 42 -24.38 2.90 -1.12
CA ARG A 42 -23.17 2.26 -0.59
C ARG A 42 -22.37 3.24 0.27
N ARG A 43 -22.30 4.51 -0.14
CA ARG A 43 -21.60 5.56 0.61
C ARG A 43 -22.27 5.84 1.95
N THR A 44 -23.60 5.97 1.99
CA THR A 44 -24.35 6.11 3.24
C THR A 44 -24.10 4.93 4.17
N THR A 45 -24.10 3.70 3.64
CA THR A 45 -23.79 2.50 4.43
C THR A 45 -22.39 2.56 5.01
N LEU A 46 -21.38 2.92 4.20
CA LEU A 46 -19.98 3.01 4.61
C LEU A 46 -19.74 4.07 5.70
N GLU A 47 -20.48 5.18 5.65
CA GLU A 47 -20.37 6.28 6.63
C GLU A 47 -21.13 6.01 7.94
N SER A 48 -21.82 4.87 8.03
CA SER A 48 -22.48 4.45 9.27
C SER A 48 -21.48 4.40 10.44
N PRO A 49 -21.79 5.02 11.60
CA PRO A 49 -20.92 5.01 12.78
C PRO A 49 -20.52 3.61 13.25
N VAL A 50 -21.34 2.60 12.96
CA VAL A 50 -21.08 1.19 13.29
C VAL A 50 -19.84 0.66 12.59
N LEU A 51 -19.41 1.26 11.48
CA LEU A 51 -18.23 0.86 10.72
C LEU A 51 -16.95 1.61 11.12
N ALA A 52 -16.99 2.45 12.15
CA ALA A 52 -15.80 3.14 12.65
C ALA A 52 -14.87 2.18 13.42
N GLY A 53 -13.55 2.33 13.24
CA GLY A 53 -12.55 1.52 13.93
C GLY A 53 -11.25 2.27 14.18
N ALA A 54 -10.43 1.78 15.11
CA ALA A 54 -9.19 2.46 15.48
C ALA A 54 -8.10 2.42 14.38
N ALA A 55 -8.17 1.44 13.47
CA ALA A 55 -7.16 1.21 12.43
C ALA A 55 -7.68 1.48 11.01
N TRP A 56 -8.90 2.00 10.87
CA TRP A 56 -9.49 2.36 9.59
C TRP A 56 -10.46 3.52 9.69
N SER A 57 -10.70 4.20 8.57
CA SER A 57 -11.65 5.30 8.49
C SER A 57 -12.23 5.39 7.09
N ALA A 58 -13.46 5.90 6.96
CA ALA A 58 -14.02 6.32 5.68
C ALA A 58 -13.84 7.85 5.52
N PRO A 59 -12.97 8.34 4.62
CA PRO A 59 -12.82 9.78 4.39
C PRO A 59 -14.11 10.35 3.82
N ALA A 60 -14.59 11.50 4.30
CA ALA A 60 -15.85 12.10 3.84
C ALA A 60 -15.91 12.22 2.29
N ALA A 61 -17.09 11.95 1.73
CA ALA A 61 -17.36 12.18 0.31
C ALA A 61 -18.25 13.42 0.14
N PHE A 62 -17.97 14.21 -0.89
CA PHE A 62 -18.75 15.41 -1.20
C PHE A 62 -19.43 15.25 -2.55
N SER A 63 -20.70 15.66 -2.63
CA SER A 63 -21.46 15.73 -3.88
C SER A 63 -21.58 17.18 -4.35
N GLY A 64 -21.41 17.41 -5.66
CA GLY A 64 -21.35 18.75 -6.23
C GLY A 64 -19.97 19.39 -6.05
N HIS A 65 -19.79 20.60 -6.58
CA HIS A 65 -18.60 21.43 -6.34
C HIS A 65 -17.25 20.78 -6.72
N GLY A 66 -17.23 19.92 -7.75
CA GLY A 66 -16.02 19.16 -8.12
C GLY A 66 -14.77 20.02 -8.36
N GLN A 67 -14.93 21.22 -8.94
CA GLN A 67 -13.82 22.15 -9.14
C GLN A 67 -13.26 22.67 -7.81
N GLN A 68 -14.12 23.09 -6.88
CA GLN A 68 -13.70 23.54 -5.55
C GLN A 68 -13.02 22.42 -4.78
N ALA A 69 -13.55 21.19 -4.85
CA ALA A 69 -12.91 20.02 -4.26
C ALA A 69 -11.51 19.76 -4.86
N LEU A 70 -11.34 19.93 -6.17
CA LEU A 70 -10.04 19.79 -6.83
C LEU A 70 -9.06 20.88 -6.37
N ASP A 71 -9.50 22.12 -6.26
CA ASP A 71 -8.67 23.24 -5.80
C ASP A 71 -8.27 23.06 -4.32
N MET A 72 -9.17 22.54 -3.49
CA MET A 72 -8.87 22.16 -2.11
C MET A 72 -7.80 21.06 -2.05
N THR A 73 -7.92 20.02 -2.90
CA THR A 73 -6.90 18.95 -2.93
C THR A 73 -5.53 19.51 -3.30
N ARG A 74 -5.47 20.49 -4.21
CA ARG A 74 -4.23 21.18 -4.59
C ARG A 74 -3.63 21.95 -3.43
N THR A 75 -4.45 22.73 -2.74
CA THR A 75 -4.04 23.57 -1.60
C THR A 75 -3.58 22.72 -0.42
N ALA A 76 -4.22 21.58 -0.20
CA ALA A 76 -3.86 20.61 0.85
C ALA A 76 -2.66 19.71 0.47
N GLY A 77 -2.09 19.85 -0.73
CA GLY A 77 -0.97 19.00 -1.19
C GLY A 77 -1.36 17.54 -1.43
N LEU A 78 -2.65 17.26 -1.64
CA LEU A 78 -3.15 15.94 -1.98
C LEU A 78 -2.96 15.65 -3.47
N GLU A 79 -2.86 14.38 -3.84
CA GLU A 79 -2.65 13.94 -5.23
C GLU A 79 -3.74 14.44 -6.18
N GLY A 80 -4.98 14.50 -5.71
CA GLY A 80 -6.15 14.91 -6.46
C GLY A 80 -7.42 14.29 -5.89
N LEU A 81 -8.39 13.97 -6.74
CA LEU A 81 -9.67 13.40 -6.35
C LEU A 81 -10.09 12.22 -7.24
N LEU A 82 -11.00 11.41 -6.69
CA LEU A 82 -11.72 10.38 -7.45
C LEU A 82 -13.18 10.79 -7.54
N ALA A 83 -13.65 11.11 -8.74
CA ALA A 83 -15.04 11.43 -9.00
C ALA A 83 -15.81 10.15 -9.35
N LYS A 84 -16.86 9.84 -8.59
CA LYS A 84 -17.73 8.68 -8.81
C LYS A 84 -19.15 9.15 -9.13
N ARG A 85 -19.78 8.58 -10.16
CA ARG A 85 -21.19 8.87 -10.47
C ARG A 85 -22.08 8.32 -9.35
N LEU A 86 -22.96 9.13 -8.76
CA LEU A 86 -23.80 8.73 -7.63
C LEU A 86 -24.68 7.50 -7.91
N THR A 87 -25.10 7.35 -9.16
CA THR A 87 -25.92 6.22 -9.62
C THR A 87 -25.11 5.04 -10.16
N SER A 88 -23.76 5.07 -10.07
CA SER A 88 -22.95 3.94 -10.55
C SER A 88 -23.11 2.72 -9.66
N LEU A 89 -23.34 1.57 -10.30
CA LEU A 89 -23.17 0.27 -9.68
C LEU A 89 -21.68 -0.07 -9.58
N ASP A 90 -21.33 -1.04 -8.74
CA ASP A 90 -19.97 -1.60 -8.73
C ASP A 90 -19.83 -2.60 -9.89
N GLU A 91 -18.74 -2.48 -10.64
CA GLU A 91 -18.44 -3.35 -11.79
C GLU A 91 -17.10 -4.05 -11.52
N PRO A 92 -17.11 -5.20 -10.81
CA PRO A 92 -15.90 -5.90 -10.45
C PRO A 92 -15.03 -6.23 -11.66
N SER A 93 -13.73 -6.00 -11.54
CA SER A 93 -12.72 -6.29 -12.57
C SER A 93 -12.83 -5.43 -13.85
N VAL A 94 -13.67 -4.38 -13.86
CA VAL A 94 -13.80 -3.47 -15.00
C VAL A 94 -13.14 -2.12 -14.69
N ARG A 95 -12.40 -1.57 -15.66
CA ARG A 95 -12.00 -0.16 -15.59
C ARG A 95 -13.21 0.72 -15.87
N SER A 96 -13.90 1.10 -14.80
CA SER A 96 -15.15 1.84 -14.89
C SER A 96 -14.95 3.23 -15.50
N ARG A 97 -15.83 3.61 -16.44
CA ARG A 97 -15.87 4.98 -17.01
C ARG A 97 -16.59 5.98 -16.11
N VAL A 98 -17.31 5.49 -15.11
CA VAL A 98 -18.08 6.32 -14.17
C VAL A 98 -17.29 6.62 -12.89
N TRP A 99 -16.05 6.14 -12.80
CA TRP A 99 -15.06 6.47 -11.77
C TRP A 99 -13.87 7.14 -12.44
N ILE A 100 -13.76 8.46 -12.28
CA ILE A 100 -12.76 9.27 -12.96
C ILE A 100 -11.73 9.72 -11.92
N LYS A 101 -10.48 9.26 -12.08
CA LYS A 101 -9.35 9.75 -11.28
C LYS A 101 -8.85 11.04 -11.91
N ILE A 102 -8.80 12.10 -11.12
CA ILE A 102 -8.30 13.42 -11.50
C ILE A 102 -7.13 13.73 -10.58
N TRP A 103 -5.92 13.90 -11.12
CA TRP A 103 -4.72 14.15 -10.33
C TRP A 103 -3.97 15.38 -10.83
N HIS A 104 -3.25 16.03 -9.92
CA HIS A 104 -2.38 17.15 -10.26
C HIS A 104 -1.13 16.60 -10.94
N VAL A 105 -1.02 16.79 -12.26
CA VAL A 105 0.16 16.37 -13.00
C VAL A 105 1.33 17.30 -12.66
N ARG A 106 2.40 16.74 -12.12
CA ARG A 106 3.73 17.34 -12.09
C ARG A 106 4.65 16.36 -12.78
N THR A 107 5.01 16.62 -14.03
CA THR A 107 5.90 15.74 -14.77
C THR A 107 7.34 16.19 -14.52
N GLU A 108 8.16 15.30 -13.98
CA GLU A 108 9.45 14.93 -14.59
C GLU A 108 10.08 13.80 -13.78
N ASP A 109 10.17 12.61 -14.40
CA ASP A 109 10.91 11.48 -13.86
C ASP A 109 11.97 11.04 -14.89
N ILE A 110 13.24 11.24 -14.53
CA ILE A 110 14.37 10.62 -15.24
C ILE A 110 15.21 9.86 -14.23
N VAL A 111 15.23 8.54 -14.36
CA VAL A 111 16.12 7.66 -13.60
C VAL A 111 17.45 7.56 -14.35
N GLY A 112 18.47 8.27 -13.86
CA GLY A 112 19.81 8.32 -14.48
C GLY A 112 20.74 7.11 -14.22
N GLY A 113 20.27 6.10 -13.47
CA GLY A 113 21.02 4.88 -13.17
C GLY A 113 20.67 4.27 -11.81
N TRP A 114 21.05 3.01 -11.58
CA TRP A 114 20.89 2.32 -10.29
C TRP A 114 22.14 1.50 -9.95
N LEU A 115 22.42 1.30 -8.66
CA LEU A 115 23.46 0.38 -8.19
C LEU A 115 22.84 -0.69 -7.29
N ALA A 116 23.27 -1.93 -7.46
CA ALA A 116 22.81 -3.03 -6.61
C ALA A 116 23.31 -2.85 -5.16
N GLY A 117 22.43 -3.07 -4.19
CA GLY A 117 22.79 -3.09 -2.78
C GLY A 117 23.88 -4.14 -2.50
N ARG A 118 25.00 -3.73 -1.86
CA ARG A 118 26.14 -4.63 -1.53
C ARG A 118 25.67 -5.98 -0.98
N PRO A 119 26.19 -7.11 -1.49
CA PRO A 119 25.82 -8.45 -1.03
C PRO A 119 26.07 -8.61 0.47
N ARG A 120 25.18 -9.37 1.13
CA ARG A 120 25.42 -9.88 2.48
C ARG A 120 26.62 -10.84 2.45
N PRO A 121 27.40 -10.92 3.55
CA PRO A 121 28.49 -11.87 3.70
C PRO A 121 28.26 -13.26 3.09
N ALA A 122 29.20 -13.72 2.26
CA ALA A 122 29.21 -15.08 1.74
C ALA A 122 29.20 -16.12 2.89
N HIS A 123 28.37 -17.14 2.74
CA HIS A 123 28.42 -18.36 3.54
C HIS A 123 29.66 -19.16 3.10
N LEU A 124 30.44 -19.68 4.06
CA LEU A 124 31.60 -20.52 3.76
C LEU A 124 31.19 -21.81 3.06
N THR A 125 31.90 -22.19 2.01
CA THR A 125 31.95 -23.58 1.53
C THR A 125 33.36 -24.14 1.71
N ALA A 126 33.45 -25.38 2.19
CA ALA A 126 34.70 -26.09 2.44
C ALA A 126 35.02 -27.06 1.30
N ARG A 127 36.30 -27.23 0.96
CA ARG A 127 36.77 -28.23 -0.01
C ARG A 127 37.27 -29.47 0.75
N ARG A 128 36.78 -30.66 0.41
CA ARG A 128 37.32 -31.94 0.92
C ARG A 128 38.49 -32.38 0.04
N SER A 129 39.67 -32.64 0.63
CA SER A 129 40.81 -33.23 -0.08
C SER A 129 40.81 -34.75 0.15
N PRO A 130 40.99 -35.60 -0.86
CA PRO A 130 41.09 -37.05 -0.65
C PRO A 130 42.38 -37.48 0.06
N HIS A 131 43.43 -36.64 0.10
CA HIS A 131 44.72 -36.97 0.72
C HIS A 131 45.21 -35.87 1.67
N GLY A 132 44.45 -35.62 2.74
CA GLY A 132 44.85 -34.78 3.86
C GLY A 132 43.66 -34.19 4.62
N PRO A 133 43.78 -33.92 5.93
CA PRO A 133 42.64 -33.49 6.74
C PRO A 133 42.07 -32.15 6.24
N THR A 134 40.75 -32.11 6.10
CA THR A 134 39.96 -30.93 5.77
C THR A 134 40.19 -29.80 6.77
N ARG A 135 40.76 -28.68 6.33
CA ARG A 135 40.77 -27.43 7.08
C ARG A 135 39.67 -26.48 6.57
N PRO A 136 38.74 -26.02 7.43
CA PRO A 136 37.86 -24.93 7.05
C PRO A 136 38.66 -23.64 6.90
N ARG A 137 38.65 -23.01 5.72
CA ARG A 137 39.12 -21.62 5.56
C ARG A 137 37.91 -20.69 5.47
N ARG A 138 37.83 -19.77 6.42
CA ARG A 138 36.87 -18.66 6.46
C ARG A 138 37.36 -17.58 5.49
N THR A 139 36.72 -17.39 4.34
CA THR A 139 36.81 -16.10 3.67
C THR A 139 35.90 -15.14 4.43
N ALA A 140 36.54 -14.26 5.21
CA ALA A 140 35.82 -13.27 5.98
C ALA A 140 35.03 -12.36 5.02
N PRO A 141 33.74 -12.11 5.28
CA PRO A 141 33.05 -11.07 4.57
C PRO A 141 33.62 -9.70 4.96
N LEU A 142 33.90 -8.82 3.99
CA LEU A 142 34.24 -7.44 4.28
C LEU A 142 33.11 -6.78 5.07
N ARG A 143 33.42 -6.47 6.33
CA ARG A 143 32.53 -5.90 7.34
C ARG A 143 31.93 -4.60 6.80
N ARG A 144 30.61 -4.54 6.59
CA ARG A 144 29.88 -3.26 6.42
C ARG A 144 30.00 -2.50 7.75
N GLN A 145 30.97 -1.60 7.89
CA GLN A 145 30.93 -0.59 8.93
C GLN A 145 29.97 0.52 8.49
N ARG A 146 28.88 0.69 9.26
CA ARG A 146 28.09 1.91 9.31
C ARG A 146 28.97 3.02 9.89
N ARG A 147 29.05 4.16 9.21
CA ARG A 147 29.08 5.48 9.86
C ARG A 147 28.25 6.44 9.01
N TYR A 148 27.14 6.90 9.56
CA TYR A 148 26.58 8.19 9.21
C TYR A 148 25.88 8.76 10.44
N ARG A 149 26.40 9.91 10.89
CA ARG A 149 25.77 10.91 11.77
C ARG A 149 26.72 12.13 11.79
N PRO A 150 26.21 13.35 11.95
CA PRO A 150 24.95 13.91 11.45
C PRO A 150 25.07 14.36 9.98
#